data_AF-A0A850F646-F1
#
_entry.id   AF-A0A850F646-F1
#
_cell.length_a   1.000
_cell.length_b   1.000
_cell.length_c   1.000
_cell.angle_alpha   90.00
_cell.angle_beta   90.00
_cell.angle_gamma   90.00
#
_symmetry.space_group_name_H-M   'P 1'
#
loop_
_entity.id
_entity.type
_entity.pdbx_description
1 polymer ?
#
loop_
_entity_poly.entity_id
_entity_poly.type
_entity_poly.pdbx_seq_one_letter_code
_entity_poly.pdbx_strand_id
1 'polypeptide(L)'
;MTTYLIFSGAIANIILAAIAILLVWVWFIWPAVEAISMTRFSMAVSKKCRLKTSAKTLLHAFLCYYEPFGRSFDSLGNRYGKWEGVGRWKLFDECEDE
;
A
#
# COMPACT_ATOMS: atom_id res chain seq x y z
N MET A 1 7.81 -0.04 47.65
CA MET A 1 7.88 1.08 46.68
C MET A 1 8.68 0.73 45.42
N THR A 2 9.87 0.13 45.54
CA THR A 2 10.75 -0.17 44.39
C THR A 2 10.11 -1.09 43.34
N THR A 3 9.44 -2.16 43.77
CA THR A 3 8.77 -3.11 42.85
C THR A 3 7.68 -2.44 42.02
N TYR A 4 6.89 -1.56 42.64
CA TYR A 4 5.85 -0.79 41.95
C TYR A 4 6.43 0.09 40.84
N LEU A 5 7.53 0.82 41.14
CA LEU A 5 8.20 1.69 40.18
C LEU A 5 8.79 0.91 38.99
N ILE A 6 9.34 -0.28 39.24
CA ILE A 6 9.87 -1.16 38.19
C ILE A 6 8.75 -1.63 37.26
N PHE A 7 7.62 -2.10 37.82
CA PHE A 7 6.48 -2.53 37.00
C PHE A 7 5.86 -1.37 36.22
N SER A 8 5.68 -0.20 36.83
CA SER A 8 5.14 0.96 36.12
C SER A 8 6.06 1.41 34.98
N GLY A 9 7.38 1.38 35.20
CA GLY A 9 8.37 1.71 34.17
C GLY A 9 8.39 0.69 33.02
N ALA A 10 8.26 -0.61 33.32
CA ALA A 10 8.17 -1.65 32.30
C ALA A 10 6.91 -1.50 31.44
N ILE A 11 5.75 -1.26 32.07
CA ILE A 11 4.47 -1.06 31.37
C ILE A 11 4.56 0.18 30.47
N ALA A 12 5.11 1.29 30.95
CA ALA A 12 5.27 2.51 30.16
C ALA A 12 6.13 2.28 28.90
N ASN A 13 7.23 1.54 29.02
CA ASN A 13 8.09 1.20 27.88
C ASN A 13 7.37 0.27 26.88
N ILE A 14 6.59 -0.70 27.35
CA ILE A 14 5.80 -1.57 26.48
C ILE A 14 4.77 -0.75 25.69
N ILE A 15 4.08 0.18 26.34
CA ILE A 15 3.11 1.06 25.68
C ILE A 15 3.82 1.93 24.64
N LEU A 16 4.96 2.53 24.99
CA LEU A 16 5.75 3.35 24.07
C LEU A 16 6.20 2.55 22.84
N ALA A 17 6.69 1.32 23.05
CA ALA A 17 7.09 0.43 21.97
C ALA A 17 5.90 0.04 21.07
N ALA A 18 4.74 -0.25 21.66
CA ALA A 18 3.52 -0.56 20.91
C ALA A 18 3.07 0.62 20.03
N ILE A 19 3.13 1.85 20.56
CA ILE A 19 2.83 3.07 19.80
C ILE A 19 3.81 3.22 18.63
N ALA A 20 5.11 3.06 18.88
CA ALA A 20 6.13 3.16 17.83
C ALA A 20 5.91 2.13 16.71
N ILE A 21 5.61 0.87 17.07
CA ILE A 21 5.30 -0.19 16.11
C ILE A 21 4.04 0.15 15.30
N LEU A 22 3.00 0.67 15.96
CA LEU A 22 1.76 1.07 15.29
C LEU A 22 1.99 2.21 14.30
N LEU A 23 2.79 3.21 14.66
CA LEU A 23 3.16 4.30 13.75
C LEU A 23 3.92 3.77 12.53
N VAL A 24 4.87 2.85 12.74
CA VAL A 24 5.60 2.21 11.64
C VAL A 24 4.65 1.43 10.73
N TRP A 25 3.71 0.70 11.32
CA TRP A 25 2.70 -0.06 10.59
C TRP A 25 1.82 0.85 9.73
N VAL A 26 1.26 1.92 10.31
CA VAL A 26 0.32 2.81 9.63
C VAL A 26 1.01 3.68 8.58
N TRP A 27 2.24 4.13 8.82
CA TRP A 27 2.90 5.11 7.95
C TRP A 27 3.83 4.51 6.89
N PHE A 28 4.30 3.27 7.06
CA PHE A 28 5.25 2.65 6.13
C PHE A 28 4.75 1.30 5.59
N ILE A 29 4.30 0.40 6.48
CA ILE A 29 3.89 -0.94 6.05
C ILE A 29 2.57 -0.89 5.28
N TRP A 30 1.56 -0.17 5.79
CA TRP A 30 0.28 -0.06 5.12
C TRP A 30 0.37 0.62 3.74
N PRO A 31 1.07 1.76 3.57
CA PRO A 31 1.31 2.33 2.24
C PRO A 31 2.06 1.40 1.28
N ALA A 32 2.99 0.56 1.79
CA ALA A 32 3.64 -0.45 0.96
C ALA A 32 2.63 -1.50 0.45
N VAL A 33 1.70 -1.95 1.30
CA VAL A 33 0.63 -2.88 0.90
C VAL A 33 -0.30 -2.23 -0.14
N GLU A 34 -0.66 -0.96 0.04
CA GLU A 34 -1.45 -0.20 -0.93
C GLU A 34 -0.73 -0.07 -2.29
N ALA A 35 0.54 0.31 -2.29
CA ALA A 35 1.36 0.41 -3.50
C ALA A 35 1.50 -0.95 -4.22
N ILE A 36 1.65 -2.06 -3.48
CA ILE A 36 1.63 -3.42 -4.08
C ILE A 36 0.27 -3.69 -4.72
N SER A 37 -0.84 -3.27 -4.11
CA SER A 37 -2.15 -3.46 -4.73
C SER A 37 -2.32 -2.65 -6.01
N MET A 38 -1.84 -1.40 -6.05
CA MET A 38 -1.92 -0.54 -7.23
C MET A 38 -1.02 -1.06 -8.35
N THR A 39 0.19 -1.51 -8.05
CA THR A 39 1.07 -2.13 -9.05
C THR A 39 0.47 -3.39 -9.65
N ARG A 40 -0.21 -4.23 -8.86
CA ARG A 40 -0.96 -5.39 -9.38
C ARG A 40 -2.10 -4.98 -10.30
N PHE A 41 -2.83 -3.92 -9.95
CA PHE A 41 -3.85 -3.34 -10.82
C PHE A 41 -3.25 -2.86 -12.16
N SER A 42 -2.17 -2.08 -12.12
CA SER A 42 -1.48 -1.60 -13.33
C SER A 42 -0.90 -2.75 -14.16
N MET A 43 -0.43 -3.82 -13.53
CA MET A 43 0.03 -5.03 -14.23
C MET A 43 -1.14 -5.76 -14.90
N ALA A 44 -2.30 -5.83 -14.26
CA ALA A 44 -3.48 -6.47 -14.83
C ALA A 44 -4.02 -5.68 -16.04
N VAL A 45 -4.03 -4.34 -15.95
CA VAL A 45 -4.30 -3.44 -17.09
C VAL A 45 -3.29 -3.66 -18.22
N SER A 46 -1.99 -3.67 -17.91
CA SER A 46 -0.91 -3.89 -18.89
C SER A 46 -1.07 -5.23 -19.61
N LYS A 47 -1.37 -6.31 -18.87
CA LYS A 47 -1.59 -7.64 -19.44
C LYS A 47 -2.82 -7.66 -20.35
N LYS A 48 -3.89 -6.98 -19.98
CA LYS A 48 -5.11 -6.88 -20.80
C LYS A 48 -4.83 -6.17 -22.13
N CYS A 49 -4.08 -5.09 -22.09
CA CYS A 49 -3.68 -4.31 -23.26
C CYS A 49 -2.43 -4.86 -24.00
N ARG A 50 -2.00 -6.09 -23.70
CA ARG A 50 -0.81 -6.75 -24.29
C ARG A 50 0.49 -5.92 -24.24
N LEU A 51 0.61 -5.05 -23.24
CA LEU A 51 1.81 -4.25 -23.01
C LEU A 51 2.90 -5.10 -22.34
N LYS A 52 4.15 -4.89 -22.76
CA LYS A 52 5.30 -5.62 -22.23
C LYS A 52 5.67 -5.10 -20.84
N THR A 53 5.33 -5.86 -19.80
CA THR A 53 5.67 -5.51 -18.42
C THR A 53 7.08 -6.01 -18.06
N SER A 54 8.02 -5.10 -17.77
CA SER A 54 9.35 -5.45 -17.28
C SER A 54 9.43 -5.34 -15.75
N ALA A 55 10.33 -6.10 -15.12
CA ALA A 55 10.59 -6.01 -13.68
C ALA A 55 11.00 -4.58 -13.26
N LYS A 56 11.72 -3.86 -14.12
CA LYS A 56 12.06 -2.44 -13.89
C LYS A 56 10.81 -1.55 -13.88
N THR A 57 9.85 -1.82 -14.76
CA THR A 57 8.58 -1.09 -14.84
C THR A 57 7.73 -1.33 -13.61
N LEU A 58 7.72 -2.57 -13.08
CA LEU A 58 7.02 -2.90 -11.84
C LEU A 58 7.63 -2.20 -10.62
N LEU A 59 8.96 -2.21 -10.52
CA LEU A 59 9.65 -1.50 -9.44
C LEU A 59 9.40 0.01 -9.53
N HIS A 60 9.46 0.59 -10.73
CA HIS A 60 9.17 2.00 -10.93
C HIS A 60 7.73 2.34 -10.55
N ALA A 61 6.76 1.53 -10.99
CA ALA A 61 5.37 1.69 -10.61
C ALA A 61 5.17 1.58 -9.09
N PHE A 62 5.85 0.65 -8.43
CA PHE A 62 5.80 0.52 -6.97
C PHE A 62 6.31 1.79 -6.29
N LEU A 63 7.46 2.31 -6.72
CA LEU A 63 8.02 3.55 -6.18
C LEU A 63 7.12 4.76 -6.44
N CYS A 64 6.43 4.81 -7.58
CA CYS A 64 5.48 5.88 -7.88
C CYS A 64 4.22 5.84 -6.99
N TYR A 65 3.73 4.65 -6.63
CA TYR A 65 2.56 4.50 -5.78
C TYR A 65 2.87 4.47 -4.28
N TYR A 66 4.14 4.34 -3.91
CA TYR A 66 4.56 4.31 -2.51
C TYR A 66 4.59 5.72 -1.92
N GLU A 67 3.48 6.11 -1.30
CA GLU A 67 3.32 7.36 -0.57
C GLU A 67 3.44 7.11 0.95
N PRO A 68 4.63 7.29 1.55
CA PRO A 68 4.77 7.22 3.01
C PRO A 68 3.90 8.32 3.66
N PHE A 69 3.39 8.04 4.86
CA PHE A 69 2.40 8.88 5.57
C PHE A 69 0.97 8.82 5.02
N GLY A 70 0.71 7.95 4.06
CA GLY A 70 -0.62 7.68 3.53
C GLY A 70 -0.91 8.50 2.27
N ARG A 71 -1.89 8.02 1.52
CA ARG A 71 -2.27 8.60 0.23
C ARG A 71 -3.22 9.78 0.37
N SER A 72 -3.12 10.69 -0.59
CA SER A 72 -4.01 11.86 -0.69
C SER A 72 -5.34 11.59 -1.40
N PHE A 73 -5.51 10.39 -2.00
CA PHE A 73 -6.64 10.06 -2.86
C PHE A 73 -7.35 8.76 -2.44
N ASP A 74 -8.68 8.71 -2.65
CA ASP A 74 -9.49 7.55 -2.26
C ASP A 74 -9.54 6.44 -3.33
N SER A 75 -9.44 6.81 -4.60
CA SER A 75 -9.50 5.86 -5.71
C SER A 75 -8.64 6.32 -6.89
N LEU A 76 -8.19 5.35 -7.68
CA LEU A 76 -7.43 5.57 -8.92
C LEU A 76 -8.25 4.96 -10.07
N GLY A 77 -8.59 5.73 -11.09
CA GLY A 77 -9.38 5.25 -12.22
C GLY A 77 -8.78 5.67 -13.55
N ASN A 78 -8.90 4.81 -14.56
CA ASN A 78 -8.62 5.12 -15.96
C ASN A 78 -9.65 4.42 -16.87
N ARG A 79 -9.53 4.64 -18.18
CA ARG A 79 -10.38 4.00 -19.21
C ARG A 79 -10.37 2.46 -19.17
N TYR A 80 -9.33 1.87 -18.58
CA TYR A 80 -9.13 0.42 -18.53
C TYR A 80 -9.54 -0.23 -17.21
N GLY A 81 -9.88 0.55 -16.18
CA GLY A 81 -10.26 0.02 -14.88
C GLY A 81 -10.24 1.04 -13.76
N LYS A 82 -10.68 0.60 -12.58
CA LYS A 82 -10.71 1.39 -11.36
C LYS A 82 -10.19 0.60 -10.18
N TRP A 83 -9.35 1.22 -9.37
CA TRP A 83 -8.84 0.75 -8.09
C TRP A 83 -9.45 1.61 -6.96
N GLU A 84 -10.04 0.96 -5.96
CA GLU A 84 -10.72 1.60 -4.82
C GLU A 84 -10.15 1.16 -3.46
N GLY A 85 -9.07 0.37 -3.48
CA GLY A 85 -8.41 -0.12 -2.27
C GLY A 85 -7.72 -1.46 -2.47
N VAL A 86 -7.01 -1.89 -1.42
CA VAL A 86 -6.33 -3.19 -1.38
C VAL A 86 -7.34 -4.30 -1.65
N GLY A 87 -7.14 -5.04 -2.75
CA GLY A 87 -8.02 -6.14 -3.16
C GLY A 87 -9.35 -5.72 -3.80
N ARG A 88 -9.65 -4.41 -3.92
CA ARG A 88 -10.85 -3.88 -4.57
C ARG A 88 -10.48 -3.11 -5.83
N TRP A 89 -10.39 -3.83 -6.94
CA TRP A 89 -10.17 -3.23 -8.25
C TRP A 89 -10.94 -3.98 -9.33
N LYS A 90 -11.34 -3.25 -10.37
CA LYS A 90 -12.09 -3.74 -11.54
C LYS A 90 -11.37 -3.32 -12.81
N LEU A 91 -11.41 -4.18 -13.82
CA LEU A 91 -10.93 -3.87 -15.17
C LEU A 91 -12.14 -3.67 -16.09
N PHE A 92 -12.03 -2.75 -17.03
CA PHE A 92 -13.02 -2.49 -18.08
C PHE A 92 -12.55 -3.11 -19.40
N ASP A 93 -13.48 -3.49 -20.29
CA ASP A 93 -13.21 -4.22 -21.54
C ASP A 93 -12.69 -3.35 -22.69
N GLU A 94 -12.50 -2.05 -22.48
CA GLU A 94 -12.06 -1.07 -23.48
C GLU A 94 -10.66 -1.30 -24.10
N CYS A 95 -9.98 -2.42 -23.80
CA CYS A 95 -8.73 -2.80 -24.46
C CYS A 95 -8.89 -4.00 -25.43
N GLU A 96 -10.08 -4.57 -25.59
CA GLU A 96 -10.34 -5.70 -26.50
C GLU A 96 -10.73 -5.29 -27.94
N ASP A 97 -10.96 -4.00 -28.20
CA ASP A 97 -11.60 -3.52 -29.46
C ASP A 97 -10.67 -2.77 -30.46
N GLU A 98 -9.34 -2.87 -30.35
CA GLU A 98 -8.40 -2.33 -31.37
C GLU A 98 -7.48 -3.39 -31.99
#